data_AF-A0A371R7Q8-F1
#
_entry.id   AF-A0A371R7Q8-F1
#
_cell.length_a   1.000
_cell.length_b   1.000
_cell.length_c   1.000
_cell.angle_alpha   90.00
_cell.angle_beta   90.00
_cell.angle_gamma   90.00
#
_symmetry.space_group_name_H-M   'P 1'
#
loop_
_entity.id
_entity.type
_entity.pdbx_description
1 polymer ?
#
loop_
_entity_poly.entity_id
_entity_poly.type
_entity_poly.pdbx_seq_one_letter_code
_entity_poly.pdbx_strand_id
1 'polypeptide(L)'
;MIRILLSLAIAAAAYFGPWLLDSTGQILGASFTEPVLGSAFVDSTIGCLMDGKISMSGECAPAYGLFGQLVLATVALGVLSAALSVIGLVPLIGRLTSLVTIVAGVAAIVTFGWFAKEVFTTEQAAFSDFRWGAYATAAFGLITIFAGLSGLRGNND
;
A
#
# COMPACT_ATOMS: atom_id res chain seq x y z
N MET A 1 14.33 13.85 4.27
CA MET A 1 14.79 13.09 3.09
C MET A 1 14.45 11.61 3.16
N ILE A 2 14.89 10.85 4.18
CA ILE A 2 14.64 9.40 4.25
C ILE A 2 13.15 9.01 4.28
N ARG A 3 12.29 9.85 4.86
CA ARG A 3 10.82 9.64 4.90
C ARG A 3 10.17 9.67 3.52
N ILE A 4 10.63 10.55 2.63
CA ILE A 4 10.12 10.66 1.26
C ILE A 4 10.41 9.36 0.52
N LEU A 5 11.65 8.87 0.63
CA LEU A 5 12.07 7.63 -0.02
C LEU A 5 11.30 6.42 0.52
N LEU A 6 11.05 6.37 1.82
CA LEU A 6 10.27 5.29 2.45
C LEU A 6 8.80 5.28 2.01
N SER A 7 8.14 6.43 2.04
CA SER A 7 6.77 6.57 1.56
C SER A 7 6.63 6.19 0.08
N LEU A 8 7.60 6.62 -0.75
CA LEU A 8 7.63 6.26 -2.16
C LEU A 8 7.92 4.77 -2.37
N ALA A 9 8.79 4.19 -1.55
CA ALA A 9 9.10 2.76 -1.59
C ALA A 9 7.89 1.89 -1.22
N ILE A 10 7.05 2.31 -0.26
CA ILE A 10 5.77 1.64 0.02
C ILE A 10 4.88 1.67 -1.22
N ALA A 11 4.68 2.85 -1.82
CA ALA A 11 3.82 2.99 -2.98
C ALA A 11 4.32 2.14 -4.16
N ALA A 12 5.63 2.17 -4.41
CA ALA A 12 6.26 1.39 -5.46
C ALA A 12 6.18 -0.12 -5.20
N ALA A 13 6.43 -0.58 -3.97
CA ALA A 13 6.31 -1.99 -3.61
C ALA A 13 4.85 -2.46 -3.68
N ALA A 14 3.90 -1.65 -3.22
CA ALA A 14 2.49 -2.00 -3.26
C ALA A 14 1.93 -2.03 -4.69
N TYR A 15 2.41 -1.16 -5.58
CA TYR A 15 1.93 -1.06 -6.97
C TYR A 15 2.70 -1.97 -7.94
N PHE A 16 4.03 -1.95 -7.94
CA PHE A 16 4.85 -2.74 -8.86
C PHE A 16 5.26 -4.10 -8.31
N GLY A 17 5.09 -4.33 -7.01
CA GLY A 17 5.44 -5.60 -6.39
C GLY A 17 4.48 -6.71 -6.85
N PRO A 18 5.01 -7.90 -7.21
CA PRO A 18 4.19 -9.10 -7.30
C PRO A 18 3.79 -9.51 -5.88
N TRP A 19 2.52 -9.86 -5.71
CA TRP A 19 1.96 -10.24 -4.40
C TRP A 19 1.83 -11.76 -4.25
N LEU A 20 1.43 -12.46 -5.33
CA LEU A 20 1.22 -13.90 -5.35
C LEU A 20 2.03 -14.61 -6.44
N LEU A 21 2.36 -15.86 -6.13
CA LEU A 21 2.93 -16.88 -6.99
C LEU A 21 1.76 -17.74 -7.49
N ASP A 22 1.54 -17.77 -8.81
CA ASP A 22 0.55 -18.58 -9.54
C ASP A 22 -0.31 -19.50 -8.65
N SER A 23 -1.48 -19.01 -8.26
CA SER A 23 -2.39 -19.75 -7.40
C SER A 23 -3.49 -20.34 -8.25
N THR A 24 -3.42 -21.65 -8.44
CA THR A 24 -4.42 -22.41 -9.18
C THR A 24 -5.78 -22.47 -8.49
N GLY A 25 -5.90 -21.98 -7.25
CA GLY A 25 -7.18 -21.84 -6.54
C GLY A 25 -7.74 -20.42 -6.59
N GLN A 26 -8.93 -20.28 -5.97
CA GLN A 26 -9.76 -19.09 -6.06
C GLN A 26 -9.40 -18.12 -4.92
N ILE A 27 -8.34 -17.35 -5.10
CA ILE A 27 -7.92 -16.33 -4.13
C ILE A 27 -8.67 -15.04 -4.43
N LEU A 28 -9.24 -14.39 -3.40
CA LEU A 28 -10.03 -13.15 -3.56
C LEU A 28 -11.21 -13.29 -4.56
N GLY A 29 -11.73 -14.50 -4.73
CA GLY A 29 -12.83 -14.80 -5.66
C GLY A 29 -12.41 -14.95 -7.13
N ALA A 30 -11.12 -14.97 -7.43
CA ALA A 30 -10.59 -15.12 -8.79
C ALA A 30 -9.47 -16.16 -8.88
N SER A 31 -9.33 -16.79 -10.05
CA SER A 31 -8.24 -17.69 -10.37
C SER A 31 -7.17 -16.93 -11.14
N PHE A 32 -5.90 -17.09 -10.74
CA PHE A 32 -4.78 -16.38 -11.34
C PHE A 32 -3.79 -17.37 -11.93
N THR A 33 -3.57 -17.28 -13.25
CA THR A 33 -2.61 -18.12 -13.98
C THR A 33 -1.25 -17.45 -14.19
N GLU A 34 -1.10 -16.21 -13.71
CA GLU A 34 0.10 -15.39 -13.83
C GLU A 34 0.36 -14.62 -12.51
N PRO A 35 1.61 -14.22 -12.23
CA PRO A 35 1.95 -13.47 -11.02
C PRO A 35 1.18 -12.15 -10.97
N VAL A 36 0.34 -12.01 -9.94
CA VAL A 36 -0.52 -10.84 -9.79
C VAL A 36 0.27 -9.66 -9.23
N LEU A 37 0.40 -8.62 -10.07
CA LEU A 37 1.00 -7.35 -9.72
C LEU A 37 0.03 -6.48 -8.92
N GLY A 38 0.58 -5.63 -8.06
CA GLY A 38 -0.17 -4.59 -7.36
C GLY A 38 -1.00 -3.68 -8.30
N SER A 39 -0.49 -3.43 -9.50
CA SER A 39 -1.15 -2.60 -10.51
C SER A 39 -2.49 -3.19 -10.94
N ALA A 40 -2.62 -4.52 -11.03
CA ALA A 40 -3.86 -5.18 -11.42
C ALA A 40 -5.05 -4.83 -10.50
N PHE A 41 -4.77 -4.40 -9.27
CA PHE A 41 -5.79 -4.01 -8.29
C PHE A 41 -6.24 -2.55 -8.43
N VAL A 42 -5.42 -1.70 -9.04
CA VAL A 42 -5.54 -0.23 -8.95
C VAL A 42 -5.60 0.46 -10.33
N ASP A 43 -5.23 -0.24 -11.40
CA ASP A 43 -5.08 0.34 -12.75
C ASP A 43 -6.39 0.93 -13.28
N SER A 44 -7.52 0.27 -13.05
CA SER A 44 -8.85 0.77 -13.44
C SER A 44 -9.16 2.12 -12.80
N THR A 45 -8.86 2.26 -11.51
CA THR A 45 -9.11 3.49 -10.76
C THR A 45 -8.16 4.61 -11.18
N ILE A 46 -6.88 4.31 -11.42
CA ILE A 46 -5.90 5.30 -11.88
C ILE A 46 -6.23 5.77 -13.30
N GLY A 47 -6.59 4.84 -14.20
CA GLY A 47 -7.03 5.18 -15.56
C GLY A 47 -8.22 6.14 -15.56
N CYS A 48 -9.25 5.84 -14.77
CA CYS A 48 -10.40 6.74 -14.62
C CYS A 48 -10.01 8.12 -14.06
N LEU A 49 -9.08 8.17 -13.09
CA LEU A 49 -8.58 9.43 -12.56
C LEU A 49 -7.84 10.25 -13.63
N MET A 50 -7.03 9.59 -14.46
CA MET A 50 -6.33 10.23 -15.59
C MET A 50 -7.31 10.74 -16.66
N ASP A 51 -8.43 10.05 -16.85
CA ASP A 51 -9.52 10.47 -17.74
C ASP A 51 -10.43 11.56 -17.12
N GLY A 52 -10.13 12.04 -15.91
CA GLY A 52 -10.91 13.05 -15.21
C GLY A 52 -12.25 12.55 -14.66
N LYS A 53 -12.46 11.23 -14.65
CA LYS A 53 -13.67 10.59 -14.10
C LYS A 53 -13.42 10.18 -12.65
N ILE A 54 -13.92 10.98 -11.71
CA ILE A 54 -13.87 10.66 -10.28
C ILE A 54 -15.14 9.90 -9.90
N SER A 55 -15.21 8.63 -10.31
CA SER A 55 -16.23 7.70 -9.80
C SER A 55 -15.54 6.56 -9.07
N MET A 56 -15.94 6.29 -7.83
CA MET A 56 -15.50 5.10 -7.09
C MET A 56 -16.49 3.92 -7.24
N SER A 57 -17.43 4.02 -8.18
CA SER A 57 -18.43 2.99 -8.48
C SER A 57 -18.41 2.61 -9.96
N GLY A 58 -18.79 1.37 -10.26
CA GLY A 58 -18.84 0.82 -11.62
C GLY A 58 -17.45 0.44 -12.15
N GLU A 59 -17.17 0.81 -13.40
CA GLU A 59 -15.95 0.45 -14.14
C GLU A 59 -14.66 1.02 -13.52
N CYS A 60 -14.76 2.08 -12.71
CA CYS A 60 -13.62 2.73 -12.06
C CYS A 60 -13.31 2.19 -10.66
N ALA A 61 -14.10 1.24 -10.17
CA ALA A 61 -13.85 0.62 -8.88
C ALA A 61 -12.57 -0.23 -8.93
N PRO A 62 -11.78 -0.25 -7.84
CA PRO A 62 -10.62 -1.11 -7.75
C PRO A 62 -11.04 -2.57 -7.83
N ALA A 63 -10.22 -3.38 -8.49
CA ALA A 63 -10.52 -4.79 -8.71
C ALA A 63 -10.43 -5.60 -7.40
N TYR A 64 -11.11 -6.75 -7.34
CA TYR A 64 -11.07 -7.67 -6.19
C TYR A 64 -11.60 -7.10 -4.87
N GLY A 65 -12.57 -6.18 -4.95
CA GLY A 65 -13.35 -5.71 -3.81
C GLY A 65 -12.52 -4.97 -2.76
N LEU A 66 -12.64 -5.40 -1.49
CA LEU A 66 -11.98 -4.73 -0.35
C LEU A 66 -10.45 -4.75 -0.48
N PHE A 67 -9.86 -5.80 -1.06
CA PHE A 67 -8.41 -5.87 -1.17
C PHE A 67 -7.87 -4.81 -2.13
N GLY A 68 -8.48 -4.62 -3.30
CA GLY A 68 -8.06 -3.55 -4.21
C GLY A 68 -8.25 -2.16 -3.61
N GLN A 69 -9.30 -1.95 -2.80
CA GLN A 69 -9.46 -0.70 -2.05
C GLN A 69 -8.33 -0.46 -1.06
N LEU A 70 -7.86 -1.51 -0.38
CA LEU A 70 -6.74 -1.44 0.57
C LEU A 70 -5.41 -1.16 -0.13
N VAL A 71 -5.15 -1.80 -1.28
CA VAL A 71 -3.96 -1.52 -2.10
C VAL A 71 -4.00 -0.09 -2.62
N LEU A 72 -5.13 0.36 -3.19
CA LEU A 72 -5.32 1.73 -3.63
C LEU A 72 -5.10 2.73 -2.48
N ALA A 73 -5.68 2.47 -1.30
CA ALA A 73 -5.50 3.33 -0.13
C ALA A 73 -4.03 3.39 0.30
N THR A 74 -3.33 2.26 0.29
CA THR A 74 -1.90 2.19 0.62
C THR A 74 -1.05 2.99 -0.37
N VAL A 75 -1.29 2.82 -1.67
CA VAL A 75 -0.59 3.57 -2.72
C VAL A 75 -0.89 5.07 -2.61
N ALA A 76 -2.17 5.45 -2.47
CA ALA A 76 -2.59 6.84 -2.34
C ALA A 76 -1.99 7.50 -1.08
N LEU A 77 -2.02 6.82 0.07
CA LEU A 77 -1.42 7.32 1.31
C LEU A 77 0.11 7.38 1.23
N GLY A 78 0.75 6.43 0.55
CA GLY A 78 2.18 6.46 0.25
C GLY A 78 2.56 7.70 -0.57
N VAL A 79 1.84 7.97 -1.66
CA VAL A 79 2.07 9.14 -2.52
C VAL A 79 1.76 10.45 -1.77
N LEU A 80 0.64 10.51 -1.03
CA LEU A 80 0.27 11.68 -0.24
C LEU A 80 1.29 11.98 0.86
N SER A 81 1.76 10.96 1.58
CA SER A 81 2.78 11.13 2.61
C SER A 81 4.12 11.58 2.03
N ALA A 82 4.49 11.11 0.84
CA ALA A 82 5.67 11.58 0.11
C ALA A 82 5.53 13.06 -0.30
N ALA A 83 4.39 13.45 -0.87
CA ALA A 83 4.12 14.84 -1.28
C ALA A 83 4.12 15.80 -0.07
N LEU A 84 3.46 15.41 1.03
CA LEU A 84 3.44 16.17 2.27
C LEU A 84 4.84 16.27 2.90
N SER A 85 5.67 15.24 2.76
CA SER A 85 7.06 15.26 3.25
C SER A 85 7.95 16.24 2.47
N VAL A 86 7.61 16.58 1.23
CA VAL A 86 8.30 17.65 0.48
C VAL A 86 7.92 19.03 1.03
N ILE A 87 6.62 19.26 1.29
CA ILE A 87 6.12 20.52 1.85
C ILE A 87 6.51 20.69 3.32
N GLY A 88 6.69 19.58 4.04
CA GLY A 88 7.07 19.49 5.46
C GLY A 88 8.47 19.99 5.81
N LEU A 89 9.22 20.57 4.86
CA LEU A 89 10.44 21.34 5.15
C LEU A 89 10.17 22.57 6.04
N VAL A 90 8.90 22.99 6.16
CA VAL A 90 8.47 24.03 7.10
C VAL A 90 8.18 23.41 8.49
N PRO A 91 8.82 23.92 9.58
CA PRO A 91 8.82 23.27 10.90
C PRO A 91 7.44 23.07 11.55
N LEU A 92 6.46 23.93 11.26
CA LEU A 92 5.08 23.75 11.77
C LEU A 92 4.36 22.53 11.18
N ILE A 93 4.76 22.11 9.97
CA ILE A 93 4.13 21.03 9.19
C ILE A 93 4.79 19.66 9.52
N GLY A 94 5.92 19.66 10.23
CA GLY A 94 6.68 18.46 10.60
C GLY A 94 5.93 17.45 11.49
N ARG A 95 4.99 17.91 12.32
CA ARG A 95 4.19 17.03 13.19
C ARG A 95 3.03 16.37 12.44
N LEU A 96 2.34 17.11 11.59
CA LEU A 96 1.26 16.59 10.75
C LEU A 96 1.78 15.55 9.74
N THR A 97 2.92 15.84 9.12
CA THR A 97 3.59 14.88 8.22
C THR A 97 3.96 13.58 8.93
N SER A 98 4.39 13.65 10.19
CA SER A 98 4.70 12.46 10.99
C SER A 98 3.47 11.59 11.25
N LEU A 99 2.31 12.19 11.57
CA LEU A 99 1.05 11.46 11.72
C LEU A 99 0.63 10.78 10.41
N VAL A 100 0.66 11.51 9.29
CA VAL A 100 0.28 10.95 7.99
C VAL A 100 1.23 9.82 7.57
N THR A 101 2.52 9.95 7.89
CA THR A 101 3.52 8.89 7.66
C THR A 101 3.19 7.63 8.45
N ILE A 102 2.81 7.77 9.73
CA ILE A 102 2.39 6.63 10.57
C ILE A 102 1.14 5.98 9.97
N VAL A 103 0.13 6.77 9.58
CA VAL A 103 -1.11 6.25 8.98
C VAL A 103 -0.82 5.50 7.68
N ALA A 104 0.06 6.01 6.82
CA ALA A 104 0.47 5.33 5.59
C ALA A 104 1.16 3.98 5.89
N GLY A 105 2.04 3.93 6.90
CA GLY A 105 2.67 2.69 7.32
C GLY A 105 1.68 1.67 7.91
N VAL A 106 0.72 2.14 8.71
CA VAL A 106 -0.37 1.30 9.25
C VAL A 106 -1.24 0.75 8.12
N ALA A 107 -1.61 1.57 7.13
CA ALA A 107 -2.38 1.11 5.98
C ALA A 107 -1.65 0.00 5.20
N ALA A 108 -0.33 0.12 5.02
CA ALA A 108 0.48 -0.91 4.38
C ALA A 108 0.46 -2.23 5.16
N ILE A 109 0.60 -2.18 6.49
CA ILE A 109 0.53 -3.38 7.35
C ILE A 109 -0.87 -4.00 7.33
N VAL A 110 -1.93 -3.18 7.40
CA VAL A 110 -3.32 -3.65 7.35
C VAL A 110 -3.60 -4.33 6.01
N THR A 111 -3.12 -3.76 4.91
CA THR A 111 -3.26 -4.34 3.56
C THR A 111 -2.57 -5.70 3.47
N PHE A 112 -1.33 -5.81 3.96
CA PHE A 112 -0.63 -7.08 4.04
C PHE A 112 -1.33 -8.08 4.97
N GLY A 113 -1.79 -7.65 6.14
CA GLY A 113 -2.47 -8.51 7.10
C GLY A 113 -3.80 -9.05 6.58
N TRP A 114 -4.57 -8.21 5.88
CA TRP A 114 -5.81 -8.62 5.22
C TRP A 114 -5.53 -9.62 4.11
N PHE A 115 -4.54 -9.31 3.26
CA PHE A 115 -4.09 -10.22 2.21
C PHE A 115 -3.68 -11.58 2.76
N ALA A 116 -2.84 -11.59 3.79
CA ALA A 116 -2.38 -12.82 4.43
C ALA A 116 -3.57 -13.62 4.98
N LYS A 117 -4.51 -12.95 5.65
CA LYS A 117 -5.73 -13.58 6.16
C LYS A 117 -6.52 -14.25 5.03
N GLU A 118 -6.79 -13.54 3.93
CA GLU A 118 -7.56 -14.07 2.79
C GLU A 118 -6.88 -15.30 2.18
N VAL A 119 -5.57 -15.25 1.99
CA VAL A 119 -4.76 -16.36 1.48
C VAL A 119 -4.83 -17.57 2.43
N PHE A 120 -4.66 -17.38 3.75
CA PHE A 120 -4.75 -18.46 4.73
C PHE A 120 -6.16 -19.05 4.90
N THR A 121 -7.21 -18.27 4.63
CA THR A 121 -8.59 -18.75 4.72
C THR A 121 -9.06 -19.49 3.47
N THR A 122 -8.52 -19.16 2.30
CA THR A 122 -8.98 -19.70 1.01
C THR A 122 -8.17 -20.90 0.53
N GLU A 123 -6.91 -21.02 0.94
CA GLU A 123 -6.05 -22.15 0.57
C GLU A 123 -5.27 -22.69 1.77
N GLN A 124 -4.78 -23.94 1.64
CA GLN A 124 -3.66 -24.46 2.43
C GLN A 124 -2.33 -23.76 2.03
N ALA A 125 -2.40 -22.49 1.63
CA ALA A 125 -1.28 -21.73 1.09
C ALA A 125 -0.23 -21.56 2.17
N ALA A 126 1.00 -21.87 1.80
CA ALA A 126 2.15 -21.70 2.67
C ALA A 126 2.72 -20.30 2.45
N PHE A 127 3.56 -19.84 3.40
CA PHE A 127 4.33 -18.62 3.22
C PHE A 127 5.21 -18.64 1.94
N SER A 128 5.39 -19.79 1.29
CA SER A 128 6.08 -19.92 0.01
C SER A 128 5.40 -19.19 -1.15
N ASP A 129 4.09 -18.96 -1.08
CA ASP A 129 3.32 -18.43 -2.20
C ASP A 129 3.31 -16.90 -2.22
N PHE A 130 3.79 -16.29 -1.13
CA PHE A 130 3.98 -14.85 -1.02
C PHE A 130 5.19 -14.43 -1.83
N ARG A 131 5.01 -13.42 -2.67
CA ARG A 131 6.09 -12.82 -3.45
C ARG A 131 6.70 -11.64 -2.71
N TRP A 132 7.83 -11.16 -3.22
CA TRP A 132 8.60 -10.09 -2.58
C TRP A 132 7.80 -8.79 -2.40
N GLY A 133 6.81 -8.51 -3.25
CA GLY A 133 5.97 -7.32 -3.15
C GLY A 133 5.20 -7.26 -1.83
N ALA A 134 4.55 -8.37 -1.46
CA ALA A 134 3.81 -8.47 -0.20
C ALA A 134 4.73 -8.23 1.03
N TYR A 135 5.90 -8.88 1.05
CA TYR A 135 6.88 -8.71 2.12
C TYR A 135 7.47 -7.30 2.16
N ALA A 136 7.78 -6.72 0.99
CA ALA A 136 8.33 -5.38 0.89
C ALA A 136 7.31 -4.33 1.37
N THR A 137 6.04 -4.46 1.01
CA THR A 137 4.98 -3.56 1.49
C THR A 137 4.85 -3.62 3.01
N ALA A 138 4.89 -4.81 3.61
CA ALA A 138 4.86 -4.97 5.07
C ALA A 138 6.11 -4.37 5.75
N ALA A 139 7.30 -4.71 5.25
CA ALA A 139 8.57 -4.25 5.81
C ALA A 139 8.72 -2.72 5.71
N PHE A 140 8.44 -2.14 4.55
CA PHE A 140 8.47 -0.69 4.37
C PHE A 140 7.36 0.01 5.17
N GLY A 141 6.18 -0.61 5.29
CA GLY A 141 5.12 -0.13 6.18
C GLY A 141 5.59 0.03 7.62
N LEU A 142 6.25 -1.01 8.14
CA LEU A 142 6.77 -1.04 9.50
C LEU A 142 7.92 -0.03 9.72
N ILE A 143 8.86 0.04 8.79
CA ILE A 143 9.93 1.05 8.85
C ILE A 143 9.35 2.47 8.78
N THR A 144 8.29 2.68 7.98
CA THR A 144 7.61 3.98 7.85
C THR A 144 6.91 4.38 9.15
N ILE A 145 6.30 3.45 9.87
CA ILE A 145 5.77 3.72 11.22
C ILE A 145 6.88 4.19 12.15
N PHE A 146 8.01 3.47 12.22
CA PHE A 146 9.13 3.89 13.06
C PHE A 146 9.70 5.25 12.65
N ALA A 147 9.81 5.50 11.34
CA ALA A 147 10.24 6.79 10.82
C ALA A 147 9.28 7.92 11.20
N GLY A 148 7.97 7.67 11.21
CA GLY A 148 6.96 8.63 11.67
C GLY A 148 7.01 8.86 13.18
N LEU A 149 7.12 7.81 13.99
CA LEU A 149 7.24 7.89 15.45
C LEU A 149 8.49 8.69 15.88
N SER A 150 9.61 8.52 15.18
CA SER A 150 10.82 9.33 15.42
C SER A 150 10.57 10.83 15.24
N GLY A 151 9.65 11.22 14.35
CA GLY A 151 9.30 12.61 14.09
C GLY A 151 8.40 13.25 15.14
N LEU A 152 7.65 12.45 15.88
CA LEU A 152 6.85 12.91 17.01
C LEU A 152 7.71 13.14 18.27
N ARG A 153 8.87 12.45 18.37
CA ARG A 153 9.79 12.54 19.50
C ARG A 153 10.71 13.77 19.48
N GLY A 154 10.77 14.51 18.37
CA GLY A 154 11.63 15.69 18.23
C GLY A 154 10.91 17.01 18.54
N ASN A 155 10.94 17.43 19.81
CA ASN A 155 11.03 18.83 20.27
C ASN A 155 11.16 18.88 21.80
N ASN A 156 12.29 18.40 22.33
CA ASN A 156 12.72 18.61 23.72
C ASN A 156 14.24 18.94 23.77
N ASP A 157 14.72 19.69 22.77
CA ASP A 157 15.96 20.48 22.85
C ASP A 157 15.70 21.84 22.19
#